data_AF-A0A7L2Y7Y7-F1
#
_entry.id   AF-A0A7L2Y7Y7-F1
#
_cell.length_a   1.000
_cell.length_b   1.000
_cell.length_c   1.000
_cell.angle_alpha   90.00
_cell.angle_beta   90.00
_cell.angle_gamma   90.00
#
_symmetry.space_group_name_H-M   'P 1'
#
loop_
_entity.id
_entity.type
_entity.pdbx_description
1 polymer ?
#
loop_
_entity_poly.entity_id
_entity_poly.type
_entity_poly.pdbx_seq_one_letter_code
_entity_poly.pdbx_strand_id
1 'polypeptide(L)'
;EMSEMSERSKQNVAHGLAWSYYVGYLKIVLPQLKKAMEEFSKANPNVPTCRETWKLHILVPLSCDVYDDLEKADSNIQYLTDLMETTLTRAGTKKRVYKHSLYMIRDEDKLWSCAVEYATPLQSLYAMSQDECAAFSREDRLEQAKLFYRTLEEILKGSRECAGTYRLIVYQESGEAETHFLSRELLCHLRQQRWEEYALQEESPSHSPPTALSSTELNLQLSHSDLPQPLRSDGF
;
A
#
# COMPACT_ATOMS: atom_id res chain seq x y z
N GLU A 1 -17.18 35.79 -24.96
CA GLU A 1 -17.30 34.66 -24.01
C GLU A 1 -16.01 33.85 -23.78
N MET A 2 -14.84 34.23 -24.32
CA MET A 2 -13.58 33.49 -24.07
C MET A 2 -12.85 33.86 -22.77
N SER A 3 -13.39 34.79 -21.96
CA SER A 3 -12.77 35.23 -20.70
C SER A 3 -13.27 34.44 -19.49
N GLU A 4 -14.57 34.14 -19.42
CA GLU A 4 -15.16 33.40 -18.30
C GLU A 4 -14.76 31.91 -18.29
N MET A 5 -14.50 31.32 -19.45
CA MET A 5 -13.98 29.95 -19.55
C MET A 5 -12.53 29.83 -19.04
N SER A 6 -11.74 30.90 -19.14
CA SER A 6 -10.37 30.92 -18.61
C SER A 6 -10.35 31.13 -17.10
N GLU A 7 -11.31 31.86 -16.53
CA GLU A 7 -11.41 32.05 -15.08
C GLU A 7 -11.92 30.79 -14.36
N ARG A 8 -12.71 29.94 -15.04
CA ARG A 8 -12.97 28.56 -14.59
C ARG A 8 -11.77 27.60 -14.80
N SER A 9 -10.71 28.00 -15.49
CA SER A 9 -9.58 27.11 -15.82
C SER A 9 -8.50 27.00 -14.73
N LYS A 10 -8.59 27.79 -13.64
CA LYS A 10 -7.78 27.61 -12.42
C LYS A 10 -8.07 26.28 -11.68
N GLN A 11 -8.99 25.47 -12.18
CA GLN A 11 -9.68 24.41 -11.44
C GLN A 11 -8.94 23.07 -11.25
N ASN A 12 -7.71 22.86 -11.75
CA ASN A 12 -7.10 21.52 -11.71
C ASN A 12 -5.64 21.46 -11.21
N VAL A 13 -5.23 22.33 -10.29
CA VAL A 13 -3.92 22.24 -9.62
C VAL A 13 -3.70 20.84 -9.03
N ALA A 14 -4.74 20.29 -8.40
CA ALA A 14 -4.76 18.95 -7.84
C ALA A 14 -4.40 17.84 -8.85
N HIS A 15 -4.85 17.95 -10.11
CA HIS A 15 -4.51 16.96 -11.13
C HIS A 15 -3.01 16.96 -11.44
N GLY A 16 -2.45 18.16 -11.62
CA GLY A 16 -1.01 18.32 -11.85
C GLY A 16 -0.19 17.80 -10.67
N LEU A 17 -0.63 18.10 -9.44
CA LEU A 17 -0.01 17.60 -8.21
C LEU A 17 -0.08 16.08 -8.08
N ALA A 18 -1.22 15.45 -8.37
CA ALA A 18 -1.39 14.00 -8.32
C ALA A 18 -0.49 13.29 -9.34
N TRP A 19 -0.47 13.75 -10.60
CA TRP A 19 0.42 13.20 -11.62
C TRP A 19 1.90 13.44 -11.31
N SER A 20 2.24 14.62 -10.81
CA SER A 20 3.60 14.95 -10.39
C SER A 20 4.05 14.04 -9.24
N TYR A 21 3.20 13.80 -8.25
CA TYR A 21 3.51 12.90 -7.14
C TYR A 21 3.67 11.44 -7.60
N TYR A 22 2.78 10.98 -8.47
CA TYR A 22 2.87 9.64 -9.03
C TYR A 22 4.12 9.43 -9.90
N VAL A 23 4.28 10.21 -10.97
CA VAL A 23 5.37 10.06 -11.96
C VAL A 23 6.71 10.55 -11.39
N GLY A 24 6.66 11.56 -10.53
CA GLY A 24 7.82 12.17 -9.90
C GLY A 24 8.39 11.32 -8.77
N TYR A 25 7.58 10.51 -8.11
CA TYR A 25 7.97 9.88 -6.87
C TYR A 25 7.40 8.46 -6.68
N LEU A 26 6.08 8.28 -6.53
CA LEU A 26 5.51 6.99 -6.14
C LEU A 26 5.87 5.84 -7.10
N LYS A 27 5.80 6.08 -8.41
CA LYS A 27 6.18 5.10 -9.43
C LYS A 27 7.63 4.61 -9.32
N ILE A 28 8.51 5.41 -8.71
CA ILE A 28 9.93 5.08 -8.54
C ILE A 28 10.13 4.29 -7.25
N VAL A 29 9.51 4.73 -6.17
CA VAL A 29 9.83 4.24 -4.83
C VAL A 29 8.99 3.04 -4.40
N LEU A 30 7.71 3.00 -4.79
CA LEU A 30 6.78 1.94 -4.39
C LEU A 30 7.21 0.54 -4.85
N PRO A 31 7.71 0.33 -6.09
CA PRO A 31 8.19 -0.99 -6.50
C PRO A 31 9.40 -1.50 -5.70
N GLN A 32 10.19 -0.58 -5.12
CA GLN A 32 11.40 -0.93 -4.34
C GLN A 32 11.10 -1.16 -2.86
N LEU A 33 9.97 -0.66 -2.35
CA LEU A 33 9.63 -0.68 -0.94
C LEU A 33 9.60 -2.10 -0.36
N LYS A 34 8.97 -3.04 -1.07
CA LYS A 34 8.86 -4.43 -0.60
C LYS A 34 10.23 -5.06 -0.37
N LYS A 35 11.16 -4.84 -1.31
CA LYS A 35 12.54 -5.32 -1.19
C LYS A 35 13.25 -4.66 0.00
N ALA A 36 13.08 -3.36 0.19
CA ALA A 36 13.66 -2.64 1.33
C ALA A 36 13.13 -3.18 2.67
N MET A 37 11.84 -3.48 2.76
CA MET A 37 11.22 -4.10 3.96
C MET A 37 11.72 -5.52 4.20
N GLU A 38 11.91 -6.32 3.15
CA GLU A 38 12.49 -7.67 3.25
C GLU A 38 13.92 -7.66 3.79
N GLU A 39 14.74 -6.75 3.28
CA GLU A 39 16.14 -6.57 3.73
C GLU A 39 16.18 -6.07 5.16
N PHE A 40 15.32 -5.09 5.50
CA PHE A 40 15.17 -4.61 6.88
C PHE A 40 14.80 -5.74 7.85
N SER A 41 13.80 -6.55 7.50
CA SER A 41 13.33 -7.67 8.34
C SER A 41 14.41 -8.73 8.54
N LYS A 42 15.19 -9.06 7.49
CA LYS A 42 16.33 -9.99 7.61
C LYS A 42 17.43 -9.45 8.52
N ALA A 43 17.71 -8.15 8.46
CA ALA A 43 18.71 -7.51 9.29
C ALA A 43 18.26 -7.32 10.75
N ASN A 44 16.94 -7.31 11.01
CA ASN A 44 16.34 -6.98 12.31
C ASN A 44 15.31 -8.04 12.75
N PRO A 45 15.74 -9.28 13.04
CA PRO A 45 14.81 -10.38 13.37
C PRO A 45 14.00 -10.16 14.66
N ASN A 46 14.45 -9.24 15.52
CA ASN A 46 13.80 -8.93 16.79
C ASN A 46 12.74 -7.82 16.68
N VAL A 47 12.65 -7.13 15.54
CA VAL A 47 11.63 -6.10 15.33
C VAL A 47 10.35 -6.79 14.86
N PRO A 48 9.19 -6.54 15.50
CA PRO A 48 7.93 -7.15 15.10
C PRO A 48 7.46 -6.58 13.76
N THR A 49 7.94 -7.17 12.66
CA THR A 49 7.52 -6.84 11.30
C THR A 49 6.50 -7.86 10.81
N CYS A 50 5.30 -7.38 10.49
CA CYS A 50 4.25 -8.18 9.84
C CYS A 50 4.46 -8.04 8.33
N ARG A 51 4.68 -9.14 7.59
CA ARG A 51 4.80 -9.06 6.12
C ARG A 51 3.53 -8.48 5.50
N GLU A 52 2.43 -8.76 6.17
CA GLU A 52 1.09 -8.35 5.82
C GLU A 52 0.89 -6.83 5.95
N THR A 53 1.82 -6.10 6.58
CA THR A 53 1.78 -4.63 6.71
C THR A 53 2.79 -3.91 5.81
N TRP A 54 3.47 -4.61 4.90
CA TRP A 54 4.52 -4.03 4.03
C TRP A 54 3.96 -3.19 2.88
N LYS A 55 3.34 -2.06 3.23
CA LYS A 55 2.87 -1.03 2.31
C LYS A 55 3.35 0.34 2.80
N LEU A 56 3.48 1.29 1.87
CA LEU A 56 3.65 2.69 2.22
C LEU A 56 2.28 3.25 2.60
N HIS A 57 2.13 3.67 3.84
CA HIS A 57 0.91 4.30 4.34
C HIS A 57 1.01 5.79 4.08
N ILE A 58 0.23 6.28 3.12
CA ILE A 58 0.29 7.67 2.68
C ILE A 58 -0.85 8.42 3.36
N LEU A 59 -0.51 9.33 4.27
CA LEU A 59 -1.45 10.17 4.99
C LEU A 59 -1.94 11.31 4.09
N VAL A 60 -3.27 11.45 4.00
CA VAL A 60 -3.96 12.45 3.19
C VAL A 60 -4.94 13.24 4.06
N PRO A 61 -4.45 14.15 4.95
CA PRO A 61 -5.29 15.05 5.72
C PRO A 61 -5.99 16.04 4.77
N LEU A 62 -7.33 16.01 4.69
CA LEU A 62 -8.10 16.90 3.83
C LEU A 62 -8.01 18.38 4.27
N SER A 63 -7.61 18.65 5.51
CA SER A 63 -7.29 20.00 5.97
C SER A 63 -6.00 20.56 5.37
N CYS A 64 -5.15 19.70 4.79
CA CYS A 64 -3.76 19.95 4.39
C CYS A 64 -2.81 20.31 5.53
N ASP A 65 -3.16 19.98 6.78
CA ASP A 65 -2.27 20.15 7.92
C ASP A 65 -1.26 18.99 7.92
N VAL A 66 -0.04 19.29 7.46
CA VAL A 66 1.07 18.35 7.32
C VAL A 66 2.13 18.70 8.35
N TYR A 67 2.52 17.72 9.15
CA TYR A 67 3.57 17.87 10.16
C TYR A 67 4.89 17.30 9.65
N ASP A 68 5.99 18.00 9.92
CA ASP A 68 7.33 17.50 9.60
C ASP A 68 7.75 16.33 10.50
N ASP A 69 7.13 16.21 11.67
CA ASP A 69 7.50 15.29 12.74
C ASP A 69 6.25 14.59 13.27
N LEU A 70 6.10 13.31 12.92
CA LEU A 70 4.96 12.48 13.32
C LEU A 70 4.92 12.23 14.83
N GLU A 71 6.06 12.24 15.53
CA GLU A 71 6.12 12.03 16.98
C GLU A 71 5.54 13.24 17.74
N LYS A 72 5.59 14.44 17.13
CA LYS A 72 4.93 15.64 17.64
C LYS A 72 3.45 15.69 17.31
N ALA A 73 3.04 15.15 16.17
CA ALA A 73 1.63 15.06 15.80
C ALA A 73 0.88 14.07 16.71
N ASP A 74 1.53 12.96 17.08
CA ASP A 74 0.97 11.96 17.97
C ASP A 74 2.06 11.18 18.71
N SER A 75 2.11 11.28 20.05
CA SER A 75 3.17 10.64 20.85
C SER A 75 3.10 9.12 20.92
N ASN A 76 2.05 8.48 20.38
CA ASN A 76 2.00 7.02 20.22
C ASN A 76 2.74 6.54 18.96
N ILE A 77 3.13 7.47 18.08
CA ILE A 77 3.94 7.22 16.90
C ILE A 77 5.39 7.54 17.28
N GLN A 78 6.28 6.59 17.06
CA GLN A 78 7.70 6.72 17.40
C GLN A 78 8.55 6.37 16.20
N TYR A 79 9.53 7.21 15.88
CA TYR A 79 10.48 6.91 14.82
C TYR A 79 11.31 5.67 15.21
N LEU A 80 11.41 4.72 14.28
CA LEU A 80 12.21 3.51 14.50
C LEU A 80 13.58 3.64 13.82
N THR A 81 13.57 3.82 12.51
CA THR A 81 14.74 3.85 11.65
C THR A 81 14.31 4.20 10.23
N ASP A 82 15.28 4.37 9.35
CA ASP A 82 15.01 4.50 7.93
C ASP A 82 15.23 3.20 7.18
N LEU A 83 14.43 3.00 6.14
CA LEU A 83 14.62 1.91 5.19
C LEU A 83 15.80 2.19 4.26
N MET A 84 16.27 1.15 3.58
CA MET A 84 17.36 1.26 2.62
C MET A 84 17.04 2.29 1.54
N GLU A 85 18.01 3.16 1.26
CA GLU A 85 17.88 4.23 0.29
C GLU A 85 17.74 3.68 -1.15
N THR A 86 16.81 4.28 -1.90
CA THR A 86 16.74 4.11 -3.35
C THR A 86 17.46 5.28 -4.00
N THR A 87 18.49 5.01 -4.82
CA THR A 87 19.21 6.07 -5.54
C THR A 87 18.96 6.02 -7.05
N LEU A 88 18.66 7.15 -7.67
CA LEU A 88 18.44 7.27 -9.12
C LEU A 88 19.02 8.58 -9.66
N THR A 89 19.69 8.55 -10.81
CA THR A 89 20.07 9.80 -11.51
C THR A 89 18.90 10.31 -12.32
N ARG A 90 18.46 11.55 -12.08
CA ARG A 90 17.30 12.13 -12.76
C ARG A 90 17.38 13.64 -12.86
N ALA A 91 16.92 14.20 -13.98
CA ALA A 91 16.83 15.65 -14.20
C ALA A 91 18.13 16.40 -13.87
N GLY A 92 19.28 15.86 -14.32
CA GLY A 92 20.61 16.43 -14.04
C GLY A 92 21.17 16.17 -12.64
N THR A 93 20.37 15.63 -11.71
CA THR A 93 20.83 15.28 -10.36
C THR A 93 21.37 13.85 -10.34
N LYS A 94 22.69 13.70 -10.13
CA LYS A 94 23.32 12.39 -9.95
C LYS A 94 22.99 11.82 -8.58
N LYS A 95 22.70 10.51 -8.52
CA LYS A 95 22.44 9.77 -7.27
C LYS A 95 21.40 10.46 -6.36
N ARG A 96 20.27 10.90 -6.92
CA ARG A 96 19.16 11.42 -6.12
C ARG A 96 18.66 10.32 -5.18
N VAL A 97 18.60 10.62 -3.89
CA VAL A 97 18.21 9.69 -2.83
C VAL A 97 16.70 9.80 -2.58
N TYR A 98 16.04 8.66 -2.46
CA TYR A 98 14.69 8.50 -1.97
C TYR A 98 14.74 7.56 -0.78
N LYS A 99 14.05 7.93 0.29
CA LYS A 99 14.19 7.31 1.59
C LYS A 99 12.86 7.38 2.31
N HIS A 100 12.51 6.30 3.00
CA HIS A 100 11.29 6.21 3.80
C HIS A 100 11.66 5.89 5.24
N SER A 101 10.93 6.49 6.16
CA SER A 101 11.08 6.24 7.58
C SER A 101 10.07 5.19 8.03
N LEU A 102 10.54 4.28 8.87
CA LEU A 102 9.75 3.26 9.54
C LEU A 102 9.41 3.77 10.94
N TYR A 103 8.16 3.59 11.34
CA TYR A 103 7.65 4.02 12.64
C TYR A 103 7.08 2.84 13.42
N MET A 104 7.18 2.94 14.74
CA MET A 104 6.45 2.10 15.68
C MET A 104 5.21 2.82 16.18
N ILE A 105 4.09 2.12 16.22
CA ILE A 105 2.82 2.64 16.73
C ILE A 105 2.40 1.80 17.93
N ARG A 106 2.19 2.46 19.06
CA ARG A 106 1.76 1.82 20.31
C ARG A 106 0.25 1.57 20.30
N ASP A 107 -0.12 0.33 20.61
CA ASP A 107 -1.49 -0.17 20.63
C ASP A 107 -1.75 -0.96 21.91
N GLU A 108 -1.99 -0.26 23.01
CA GLU A 108 -2.12 -0.83 24.37
C GLU A 108 -0.94 -1.75 24.72
N ASP A 109 -1.10 -3.07 24.52
CA ASP A 109 -0.11 -4.12 24.79
C ASP A 109 0.70 -4.56 23.55
N LYS A 110 0.41 -4.02 22.37
CA LYS A 110 1.03 -4.39 21.10
C LYS A 110 1.78 -3.22 20.47
N LEU A 111 2.80 -3.57 19.71
CA LEU A 111 3.58 -2.63 18.92
C LEU A 111 3.44 -3.01 17.44
N TRP A 112 3.05 -2.03 16.62
CA TRP A 112 2.94 -2.19 15.18
C TRP A 112 4.05 -1.41 14.49
N SER A 113 4.62 -1.96 13.42
CA SER A 113 5.59 -1.24 12.57
C SER A 113 4.97 -0.91 11.21
N CYS A 114 5.13 0.32 10.72
CA CYS A 114 4.75 0.66 9.36
C CYS A 114 5.62 1.77 8.76
N ALA A 115 5.78 1.74 7.43
CA ALA A 115 6.32 2.87 6.69
C ALA A 115 5.17 3.84 6.44
N VAL A 116 5.29 5.08 6.91
CA VAL A 116 4.25 6.10 6.84
C VAL A 116 4.85 7.46 6.49
N GLU A 117 4.16 8.21 5.64
CA GLU A 117 4.51 9.58 5.27
C GLU A 117 3.28 10.38 4.87
N TYR A 118 3.36 11.71 5.00
CA TYR A 118 2.36 12.60 4.44
C TYR A 118 2.49 12.72 2.92
N ALA A 119 1.36 12.84 2.23
CA ALA A 119 1.35 13.28 0.84
C ALA A 119 1.85 14.72 0.75
N THR A 120 3.15 14.88 0.46
CA THR A 120 3.82 16.20 0.34
C THR A 120 3.09 17.21 -0.55
N PRO A 121 2.39 16.83 -1.65
CA PRO A 121 1.64 17.82 -2.45
C PRO A 121 0.57 18.60 -1.67
N LEU A 122 0.06 18.07 -0.55
CA LEU A 122 -0.87 18.79 0.30
C LEU A 122 -0.23 20.02 0.95
N GLN A 123 1.07 19.98 1.24
CA GLN A 123 1.82 21.13 1.74
C GLN A 123 1.86 22.26 0.71
N SER A 124 1.93 21.93 -0.59
CA SER A 124 1.82 22.92 -1.67
C SER A 124 0.43 23.56 -1.71
N LEU A 125 -0.64 22.76 -1.57
CA LEU A 125 -2.01 23.29 -1.49
C LEU A 125 -2.19 24.19 -0.25
N TYR A 126 -1.61 23.82 0.88
CA TYR A 126 -1.61 24.65 2.07
C TYR A 126 -0.87 25.97 1.82
N ALA A 127 0.37 25.92 1.32
CA ALA A 127 1.17 27.11 1.05
C ALA A 127 0.47 28.06 0.07
N MET A 128 -0.12 27.53 -1.00
CA MET A 128 -0.93 28.33 -1.94
C MET A 128 -2.09 29.04 -1.25
N SER A 129 -2.72 28.40 -0.25
CA SER A 129 -3.83 29.03 0.50
C SER A 129 -3.40 30.13 1.46
N GLN A 130 -2.10 30.20 1.77
CA GLN A 130 -1.53 31.24 2.63
C GLN A 130 -0.90 32.38 1.81
N ASP A 131 -0.73 32.21 0.50
CA ASP A 131 -0.15 33.21 -0.39
C ASP A 131 -1.25 34.04 -1.05
N GLU A 132 -1.30 35.33 -0.74
CA GLU A 132 -2.27 36.27 -1.31
C GLU A 132 -2.19 36.34 -2.84
N CYS A 133 -1.02 36.08 -3.44
CA CYS A 133 -0.83 36.10 -4.90
C CYS A 133 -1.48 34.91 -5.61
N ALA A 134 -1.70 33.80 -4.90
CA ALA A 134 -2.26 32.60 -5.48
C ALA A 134 -3.78 32.70 -5.73
N ALA A 135 -4.46 33.65 -5.07
CA ALA A 135 -5.91 33.78 -5.09
C ALA A 135 -6.60 32.41 -4.85
N PHE A 136 -6.17 31.73 -3.79
CA PHE A 136 -6.53 30.35 -3.47
C PHE A 136 -7.10 30.31 -2.05
N SER A 137 -8.41 30.14 -1.92
CA SER A 137 -9.09 30.19 -0.61
C SER A 137 -8.91 28.90 0.20
N ARG A 138 -9.35 28.91 1.46
CA ARG A 138 -9.40 27.71 2.30
C ARG A 138 -10.40 26.69 1.74
N GLU A 139 -11.49 27.18 1.17
CA GLU A 139 -12.51 26.38 0.50
C GLU A 139 -11.94 25.72 -0.75
N ASP A 140 -11.24 26.49 -1.59
CA ASP A 140 -10.53 25.96 -2.77
C ASP A 140 -9.50 24.89 -2.37
N ARG A 141 -8.76 25.11 -1.27
CA ARG A 141 -7.81 24.14 -0.73
C ARG A 141 -8.47 22.81 -0.41
N LEU A 142 -9.61 22.83 0.29
CA LEU A 142 -10.33 21.61 0.64
C LEU A 142 -10.85 20.88 -0.62
N GLU A 143 -11.38 21.62 -1.59
CA GLU A 143 -11.84 21.05 -2.86
C GLU A 143 -10.70 20.43 -3.65
N GLN A 144 -9.55 21.12 -3.76
CA GLN A 144 -8.37 20.60 -4.44
C GLN A 144 -7.72 19.43 -3.68
N ALA A 145 -7.77 19.39 -2.35
CA ALA A 145 -7.28 18.25 -1.57
C ALA A 145 -8.11 16.98 -1.84
N LYS A 146 -9.44 17.12 -1.87
CA LYS A 146 -10.37 16.04 -2.24
C LYS A 146 -10.15 15.59 -3.69
N LEU A 147 -9.96 16.53 -4.61
CA LEU A 147 -9.67 16.23 -6.01
C LEU A 147 -8.33 15.51 -6.15
N PHE A 148 -7.30 15.97 -5.43
CA PHE A 148 -5.97 15.35 -5.41
C PHE A 148 -6.05 13.89 -4.98
N TYR A 149 -6.77 13.61 -3.88
CA TYR A 149 -6.99 12.24 -3.41
C TYR A 149 -7.66 11.37 -4.48
N ARG A 150 -8.79 11.83 -5.04
CA ARG A 150 -9.54 11.07 -6.08
C ARG A 150 -8.68 10.80 -7.30
N THR A 151 -8.00 11.82 -7.83
CA THR A 151 -7.13 11.68 -9.00
C THR A 151 -5.96 10.74 -8.70
N LEU A 152 -5.32 10.85 -7.53
CA LEU A 152 -4.22 9.98 -7.15
C LEU A 152 -4.67 8.53 -7.01
N GLU A 153 -5.84 8.30 -6.41
CA GLU A 153 -6.44 6.98 -6.26
C GLU A 153 -6.72 6.33 -7.63
N GLU A 154 -7.31 7.09 -8.57
CA GLU A 154 -7.55 6.63 -9.93
C GLU A 154 -6.24 6.26 -10.66
N ILE A 155 -5.22 7.11 -10.57
CA ILE A 155 -3.90 6.86 -11.17
C ILE A 155 -3.29 5.58 -10.61
N LEU A 156 -3.29 5.42 -9.27
CA LEU A 156 -2.68 4.27 -8.62
C LEU A 156 -3.47 2.96 -8.85
N LYS A 157 -4.80 3.01 -8.94
CA LYS A 157 -5.64 1.86 -9.37
C LYS A 157 -5.29 1.39 -10.78
N GLY A 158 -4.92 2.30 -11.67
CA GLY A 158 -4.43 1.98 -13.01
C GLY A 158 -2.99 1.46 -13.07
N SER A 159 -2.22 1.56 -11.99
CA SER A 159 -0.80 1.26 -11.96
C SER A 159 -0.51 -0.16 -11.47
N ARG A 160 -0.19 -1.07 -12.39
CA ARG A 160 0.18 -2.47 -12.06
C ARG A 160 1.44 -2.57 -11.20
N GLU A 161 2.40 -1.69 -11.43
CA GLU A 161 3.69 -1.66 -10.71
C GLU A 161 3.58 -1.16 -9.27
N CYS A 162 2.55 -0.35 -8.96
CA CYS A 162 2.27 0.12 -7.60
C CYS A 162 1.23 -0.74 -6.87
N ALA A 163 0.56 -1.67 -7.57
CA ALA A 163 -0.52 -2.47 -6.99
C ALA A 163 -0.04 -3.24 -5.75
N GLY A 164 -0.79 -3.12 -4.64
CA GLY A 164 -0.49 -3.82 -3.39
C GLY A 164 0.71 -3.28 -2.60
N THR A 165 1.31 -2.15 -2.97
CA THR A 165 2.50 -1.58 -2.31
C THR A 165 2.22 -0.33 -1.47
N TYR A 166 0.99 0.20 -1.51
CA TYR A 166 0.59 1.42 -0.82
C TYR A 166 -0.77 1.25 -0.14
N ARG A 167 -1.06 2.12 0.83
CA ARG A 167 -2.38 2.33 1.42
C ARG A 167 -2.61 3.83 1.58
N LEU A 168 -3.63 4.38 0.92
CA LEU A 168 -4.03 5.77 1.11
C LEU A 168 -4.88 5.86 2.39
N ILE A 169 -4.55 6.81 3.26
CA ILE A 169 -5.26 7.07 4.52
C ILE A 169 -5.78 8.49 4.47
N VAL A 170 -7.02 8.64 3.99
CA VAL A 170 -7.68 9.93 3.90
C VAL A 170 -8.48 10.19 5.17
N TYR A 171 -8.29 11.36 5.77
CA TYR A 171 -9.02 11.74 6.97
C TYR A 171 -9.26 13.24 7.03
N GLN A 172 -10.22 13.63 7.84
CA GLN A 172 -10.49 15.01 8.19
C GLN A 172 -10.66 15.06 9.70
N GLU A 173 -9.73 15.70 10.40
CA GLU A 173 -9.85 15.89 11.84
C GLU A 173 -11.11 16.69 12.16
N SER A 174 -11.96 16.14 13.02
CA SER A 174 -13.03 16.91 13.65
C SER A 174 -12.41 18.04 14.45
N GLY A 175 -13.06 19.21 14.52
CA GLY A 175 -12.53 20.37 15.24
C GLY A 175 -12.27 20.14 16.74
N GLU A 176 -12.72 19.03 17.30
CA GLU A 176 -12.32 18.54 18.61
C GLU A 176 -11.05 17.70 18.46
N ALA A 177 -9.94 18.18 19.03
CA ALA A 177 -8.66 17.48 19.03
C ALA A 177 -8.76 16.20 19.87
N GLU A 178 -9.14 15.10 19.24
CA GLU A 178 -9.03 13.78 19.86
C GLU A 178 -7.55 13.45 20.09
N THR A 179 -7.18 13.19 21.35
CA THR A 179 -5.84 12.75 21.68
C THR A 179 -5.52 11.45 20.94
N HIS A 180 -4.35 11.39 20.32
CA HIS A 180 -3.86 10.21 19.61
C HIS A 180 -4.72 9.76 18.43
N PHE A 181 -5.43 10.69 17.78
CA PHE A 181 -6.25 10.40 16.60
C PHE A 181 -5.44 9.69 15.49
N LEU A 182 -4.27 10.21 15.15
CA LEU A 182 -3.49 9.73 14.02
C LEU A 182 -2.99 8.29 14.20
N SER A 183 -2.49 7.95 15.38
CA SER A 183 -2.07 6.58 15.71
C SER A 183 -3.26 5.62 15.68
N ARG A 184 -4.43 6.02 16.18
CA ARG A 184 -5.67 5.21 16.10
C ARG A 184 -6.09 4.97 14.65
N GLU A 185 -6.05 5.99 13.81
CA GLU A 185 -6.39 5.90 12.39
C GLU A 185 -5.43 4.95 11.65
N LEU A 186 -4.12 5.08 11.91
CA LEU A 186 -3.11 4.17 11.37
C LEU A 186 -3.33 2.73 11.83
N LEU A 187 -3.61 2.50 13.11
CA LEU A 187 -3.90 1.17 13.66
C LEU A 187 -5.13 0.54 13.02
N CYS A 188 -6.19 1.33 12.78
CA CYS A 188 -7.38 0.87 12.06
C CYS A 188 -7.00 0.31 10.68
N HIS A 189 -6.25 1.10 9.91
CA HIS A 189 -5.79 0.71 8.58
C HIS A 189 -4.83 -0.50 8.59
N LEU A 190 -3.92 -0.58 9.57
CA LEU A 190 -2.99 -1.71 9.71
C LEU A 190 -3.70 -3.02 10.07
N ARG A 191 -4.68 -2.97 10.99
CA ARG A 191 -5.51 -4.13 11.35
C ARG A 191 -6.34 -4.60 10.17
N GLN A 192 -6.98 -3.66 9.46
CA GLN A 192 -7.76 -3.98 8.27
C GLN A 192 -6.89 -4.60 7.18
N GLN A 193 -5.71 -4.03 6.92
CA GLN A 193 -4.77 -4.59 5.95
C GLN A 193 -4.35 -6.02 6.30
N ARG A 194 -4.01 -6.28 7.57
CA ARG A 194 -3.65 -7.63 8.02
C ARG A 194 -4.78 -8.63 7.81
N TRP A 195 -6.03 -8.22 8.05
CA TRP A 195 -7.21 -9.07 7.80
C TRP A 195 -7.40 -9.36 6.30
N GLU A 196 -7.31 -8.34 5.45
CA GLU A 196 -7.42 -8.48 3.99
C GLU A 196 -6.38 -9.46 3.42
N GLU A 197 -5.14 -9.40 3.91
CA GLU A 197 -4.07 -10.27 3.44
C GLU A 197 -4.16 -11.70 3.99
N TYR A 198 -4.69 -11.88 5.20
CA TYR A 198 -4.97 -13.21 5.75
C TYR A 198 -6.09 -13.92 4.97
N ALA A 199 -7.19 -13.24 4.67
CA ALA A 199 -8.32 -13.80 3.92
C ALA A 199 -7.90 -14.29 2.51
N LEU A 200 -7.04 -13.54 1.82
CA LEU A 200 -6.51 -13.92 0.50
C LEU A 200 -5.65 -15.20 0.54
N GLN A 201 -4.99 -15.49 1.66
CA GLN A 201 -4.22 -16.73 1.84
C GLN A 201 -5.14 -17.94 2.07
N GLU A 202 -6.27 -17.77 2.78
CA GLU A 202 -7.24 -18.86 2.98
C GLU A 202 -8.03 -19.20 1.70
N GLU A 203 -8.28 -18.22 0.83
CA GLU A 203 -8.95 -18.41 -0.47
C GLU A 203 -8.05 -19.03 -1.55
N SER A 204 -6.80 -19.40 -1.23
CA SER A 204 -5.88 -20.11 -2.12
C SER A 204 -5.72 -21.59 -1.71
N PRO A 205 -6.67 -22.51 -1.99
CA PRO A 205 -6.44 -23.93 -1.79
C PRO A 205 -5.41 -24.42 -2.80
N SER A 206 -4.22 -24.77 -2.31
CA SER A 206 -3.29 -25.66 -2.98
C SER A 206 -3.98 -27.01 -3.21
N HIS A 207 -4.58 -27.21 -4.38
CA HIS A 207 -4.96 -28.54 -4.86
C HIS A 207 -3.69 -29.31 -5.26
N SER A 208 -3.00 -29.87 -4.27
CA SER A 208 -2.18 -31.06 -4.46
C SER A 208 -3.03 -32.28 -4.06
N PRO A 209 -3.31 -33.23 -4.97
CA PRO A 209 -3.98 -34.46 -4.57
C PRO A 209 -2.99 -35.29 -3.73
N PRO A 210 -3.39 -35.79 -2.53
CA PRO A 210 -2.52 -36.65 -1.76
C PRO A 210 -2.44 -38.01 -2.46
N THR A 211 -1.23 -38.36 -2.93
CA THR A 211 -0.89 -39.72 -3.31
C THR A 211 -0.36 -40.43 -2.06
N ALA A 212 -1.18 -41.30 -1.46
CA ALA A 212 -0.70 -42.45 -0.69
C ALA A 212 -1.80 -43.51 -0.68
N LEU A 213 -1.46 -44.66 -1.28
CA LEU A 213 -2.28 -45.84 -1.50
C LEU A 213 -2.72 -46.51 -0.19
N SER A 214 -3.96 -47.00 -0.15
CA SER A 214 -4.28 -48.22 0.61
C SER A 214 -5.27 -49.06 -0.20
N SER A 215 -4.74 -50.17 -0.69
CA SER A 215 -5.37 -51.19 -1.50
C SER A 215 -6.33 -52.04 -0.67
N THR A 216 -7.63 -51.79 -0.72
CA THR A 216 -8.68 -52.83 -0.57
C THR A 216 -10.04 -52.21 -0.89
N GLU A 217 -10.94 -53.01 -1.47
CA GLU A 217 -12.35 -52.69 -1.76
C GLU A 217 -12.66 -51.97 -3.09
N LEU A 218 -12.40 -52.69 -4.18
CA LEU A 218 -13.27 -52.62 -5.37
C LEU A 218 -13.68 -54.06 -5.73
N ASN A 219 -14.64 -54.58 -4.95
CA ASN A 219 -15.39 -55.79 -5.28
C ASN A 219 -16.46 -55.43 -6.32
N LEU A 220 -16.16 -55.65 -7.59
CA LEU A 220 -17.17 -55.77 -8.64
C LEU A 220 -17.17 -57.21 -9.14
N GLN A 221 -18.29 -57.89 -8.89
CA GLN A 221 -18.55 -59.28 -9.16
C GLN A 221 -18.42 -59.59 -10.66
N LEU A 222 -17.42 -60.41 -11.01
CA LEU A 222 -17.36 -61.08 -12.31
C LEU A 222 -18.06 -62.43 -12.20
N SER A 223 -19.19 -62.56 -12.91
CA SER A 223 -19.85 -63.85 -13.14
C SER A 223 -19.02 -64.66 -14.13
N HIS A 224 -18.72 -65.91 -13.75
CA HIS A 224 -18.16 -66.96 -14.61
C HIS A 224 -19.03 -67.16 -15.87
N SER A 225 -18.42 -67.26 -17.06
CA SER A 225 -18.24 -68.55 -17.74
C SER A 225 -17.54 -68.38 -19.10
N ASP A 226 -16.80 -69.42 -19.48
CA ASP A 226 -16.38 -69.81 -20.84
C ASP A 226 -15.08 -69.24 -21.42
N LEU A 227 -13.96 -69.80 -20.93
CA LEU A 227 -12.74 -69.99 -21.72
C LEU A 227 -12.86 -71.28 -22.57
N PRO A 228 -12.46 -71.27 -23.85
CA PRO A 228 -11.89 -72.43 -24.51
C PRO A 228 -10.36 -72.42 -24.49
N GLN A 229 -9.82 -73.65 -24.41
CA GLN A 229 -8.46 -74.09 -24.11
C GLN A 229 -7.36 -73.80 -25.15
N PRO A 230 -6.07 -73.99 -24.80
CA PRO A 230 -4.91 -73.51 -25.55
C PRO A 230 -4.37 -74.52 -26.56
N LEU A 231 -3.64 -74.02 -27.58
CA LEU A 231 -2.75 -74.83 -28.41
C LEU A 231 -1.34 -74.23 -28.46
N ARG A 232 -0.48 -74.87 -27.67
CA ARG A 232 0.95 -75.20 -27.86
C ARG A 232 1.96 -74.12 -28.24
N SER A 233 2.99 -74.06 -27.39
CA SER A 233 4.31 -73.49 -27.61
C SER A 233 5.22 -74.43 -28.42
N ASP A 234 6.28 -73.82 -28.95
CA ASP A 234 7.59 -74.37 -29.37
C ASP A 234 7.69 -74.90 -30.81
N GLY A 235 8.73 -74.56 -31.57
CA GLY A 235 9.95 -73.82 -31.25
C GLY A 235 10.87 -73.72 -32.48
N PHE A 236 11.98 -72.99 -32.29
CA PHE A 236 13.19 -72.84 -33.13
C PHE A 236 13.03 -72.49 -34.62
#